data_AF-A0A0A0UUC7-F1
#
_entry.id   AF-A0A0A0UUC7-F1
#
_cell.length_a   1.000
_cell.length_b   1.000
_cell.length_c   1.000
_cell.angle_alpha   90.00
_cell.angle_beta   90.00
_cell.angle_gamma   90.00
#
_symmetry.space_group_name_H-M   'P 1'
#
loop_
_entity.id
_entity.type
_entity.pdbx_description
1 polymer ?
#
loop_
_entity_poly.entity_id
_entity_poly.type
_entity_poly.pdbx_seq_one_letter_code
_entity_poly.pdbx_strand_id
1 'polypeptide(L)' 'VKSSPSVKTADVLVVNGHHIKCVKAQRNPADLPWGKLGVDYVIESTGLFTDKLQAEGHIKGGAKKVVIS' A
#
# COMPACT_ATOMS: atom_id res chain seq x y z
N VAL A 1 21.87 -1.81 6.63
CA VAL A 1 21.80 -0.32 6.74
C VAL A 1 20.38 0.03 7.18
N LYS A 2 20.21 0.71 8.31
CA LYS A 2 18.89 1.12 8.82
C LYS A 2 18.47 2.46 8.17
N SER A 3 17.18 2.66 7.96
CA SER A 3 16.62 3.95 7.53
C SER A 3 17.05 5.08 8.47
N SER A 4 17.46 6.23 7.93
CA SER A 4 17.94 7.41 8.69
C SER A 4 17.04 8.62 8.39
N PRO A 5 16.66 9.42 9.40
CA PRO A 5 15.89 10.65 9.19
C PRO A 5 16.63 11.72 8.36
N SER A 6 17.92 11.53 8.07
CA SER A 6 18.72 12.42 7.20
C SER A 6 18.58 12.15 5.70
N VAL A 7 17.86 11.09 5.29
CA VAL A 7 17.66 10.74 3.88
C VAL A 7 16.53 11.61 3.29
N LYS A 8 16.84 12.38 2.23
CA LYS A 8 15.93 13.38 1.63
C LYS A 8 14.62 12.82 1.03
N THR A 9 14.49 11.52 0.86
CA THR A 9 13.23 10.89 0.42
C THR A 9 12.36 10.57 1.64
N ALA A 10 11.62 11.59 2.11
CA ALA A 10 10.83 11.54 3.36
C ALA A 10 9.76 10.41 3.41
N ASP A 11 9.44 9.78 2.28
CA ASP A 11 8.41 8.74 2.16
C ASP A 11 8.95 7.37 1.71
N VAL A 12 10.23 7.07 1.96
CA VAL A 12 10.82 5.76 1.61
C VAL A 12 11.51 5.14 2.82
N LEU A 13 11.04 3.98 3.25
CA LEU A 13 11.74 3.13 4.21
C LEU A 13 12.79 2.29 3.48
N VAL A 14 13.99 2.20 4.07
CA VAL A 14 15.06 1.35 3.53
C VAL A 14 15.39 0.24 4.52
N VAL A 15 15.20 -1.01 4.11
CA VAL A 15 15.47 -2.21 4.90
C VAL A 15 16.41 -3.11 4.11
N ASN A 16 17.66 -3.25 4.57
CA ASN A 16 18.67 -4.07 3.89
C ASN A 16 18.85 -3.75 2.39
N GLY A 17 18.74 -2.47 2.02
CA GLY A 17 18.82 -2.00 0.63
C GLY A 17 17.52 -2.11 -0.15
N HIS A 18 16.47 -2.73 0.41
CA HIS A 18 15.14 -2.73 -0.18
C HIS A 18 14.41 -1.42 0.13
N HIS A 19 13.92 -0.74 -0.91
CA HIS A 19 13.19 0.52 -0.82
C HIS A 19 11.69 0.26 -0.78
N ILE A 20 11.02 0.71 0.28
CA ILE A 20 9.58 0.55 0.49
C ILE A 20 8.96 1.94 0.52
N LYS A 21 8.12 2.25 -0.45
CA LYS A 21 7.45 3.55 -0.55
C LYS A 21 6.28 3.62 0.41
N CYS A 22 6.29 4.61 1.30
CA CYS A 22 5.16 4.98 2.13
C CYS A 22 4.17 5.79 1.28
N VAL A 23 2.94 5.32 1.18
CA VAL A 23 1.87 6.03 0.46
C VAL A 23 0.89 6.61 1.45
N LYS A 24 0.36 7.80 1.15
CA LYS A 24 -0.66 8.43 1.98
C LYS A 24 -1.93 7.58 1.92
N ALA A 25 -2.41 7.18 3.10
CA ALA A 25 -3.67 6.45 3.25
C ALA A 25 -4.84 7.25 2.66
N GLN A 26 -5.81 6.53 2.11
CA GLN A 26 -7.05 7.08 1.57
C GLN A 26 -8.24 6.52 2.33
N ARG A 27 -9.30 7.33 2.46
CA ARG A 27 -10.56 6.88 3.07
C ARG A 27 -11.27 5.85 2.20
N ASN A 28 -11.12 5.95 0.87
CA ASN A 28 -11.65 5.01 -0.10
C ASN A 28 -10.49 4.21 -0.73
N PRO A 29 -10.48 2.88 -0.62
CA PRO A 29 -9.42 2.04 -1.18
C PRO A 29 -9.21 2.17 -2.70
N ALA A 30 -10.25 2.56 -3.44
CA ALA A 30 -10.17 2.73 -4.89
C ALA A 30 -9.32 3.94 -5.33
N ASP A 31 -9.11 4.91 -4.44
CA ASP A 31 -8.31 6.10 -4.72
C ASP A 31 -6.80 5.82 -4.56
N LEU A 32 -6.42 4.64 -4.06
CA LEU A 32 -5.02 4.23 -3.92
C LEU A 32 -4.44 3.85 -5.29
N PRO A 33 -3.23 4.34 -5.64
CA PRO A 33 -2.68 4.21 -6.99
C PRO A 33 -1.94 2.88 -7.21
N TRP A 34 -2.52 1.75 -6.82
CA TRP A 34 -1.86 0.43 -6.87
C TRP A 34 -1.37 0.05 -8.27
N GLY A 35 -2.21 0.26 -9.29
CA GLY A 35 -1.83 -0.01 -10.67
C GLY A 35 -0.64 0.82 -11.15
N LYS A 36 -0.57 2.10 -10.73
CA LYS A 36 0.57 2.98 -11.07
C LYS A 36 1.86 2.58 -10.36
N LEU A 37 1.75 1.94 -9.20
CA LEU A 37 2.87 1.45 -8.41
C LEU A 37 3.28 0.01 -8.79
N GLY A 38 2.52 -0.66 -9.66
CA GLY A 38 2.78 -2.05 -10.05
C GLY A 38 2.51 -3.05 -8.93
N VAL A 39 1.59 -2.74 -8.01
CA VAL A 39 1.26 -3.62 -6.89
C VAL A 39 0.28 -4.70 -7.34
N ASP A 40 0.69 -5.96 -7.30
CA ASP A 40 -0.15 -7.10 -7.66
C ASP A 40 -1.02 -7.59 -6.49
N TYR A 41 -0.46 -7.60 -5.28
CA TYR A 41 -1.11 -8.11 -4.08
C TYR A 41 -1.20 -7.03 -3.01
N VAL A 42 -2.39 -6.85 -2.45
CA VAL A 42 -2.61 -6.01 -1.27
C VAL A 42 -2.98 -6.89 -0.08
N ILE A 43 -2.36 -6.61 1.06
CA ILE A 43 -2.78 -7.13 2.36
C ILE A 43 -3.60 -6.03 3.01
N GLU A 44 -4.91 -6.24 3.14
CA GLU A 44 -5.82 -5.31 3.78
C GLU A 44 -5.89 -5.62 5.28
N SER A 45 -5.17 -4.81 6.05
CA SER A 45 -4.97 -4.99 7.49
C SER A 45 -5.34 -3.76 8.32
N THR A 46 -6.19 -2.88 7.79
CA THR A 46 -6.69 -1.71 8.55
C THR A 46 -7.80 -2.10 9.53
N GLY A 47 -8.48 -3.24 9.29
CA GLY A 47 -9.67 -3.67 10.02
C GLY A 47 -10.96 -2.94 9.63
N LEU A 48 -10.88 -2.00 8.68
CA LEU A 48 -12.03 -1.18 8.25
C LEU A 48 -12.74 -1.76 7.02
N PHE A 49 -12.04 -2.55 6.19
CA PHE A 49 -12.55 -3.09 4.93
C PHE A 49 -12.55 -4.62 4.97
N THR A 50 -13.33 -5.19 5.89
CA THR A 50 -13.32 -6.64 6.19
C THR A 50 -14.30 -7.43 5.32
N ASP A 51 -15.23 -6.77 4.64
CA ASP A 51 -16.11 -7.41 3.66
C ASP A 51 -15.58 -7.27 2.23
N LYS A 52 -16.03 -8.20 1.37
CA LYS A 52 -15.60 -8.28 -0.02
C LYS A 52 -15.86 -7.00 -0.80
N LEU A 53 -17.04 -6.39 -0.66
CA LEU A 53 -17.45 -5.24 -1.48
C LEU A 53 -16.62 -4.00 -1.16
N GLN A 54 -16.28 -3.82 0.12
CA GLN A 54 -15.40 -2.76 0.59
C GLN A 54 -13.95 -2.99 0.13
N ALA A 55 -13.43 -4.20 0.32
CA ALA A 55 -12.05 -4.55 -0.06
C ALA A 55 -11.82 -4.56 -1.58
N GLU A 56 -12.87 -4.78 -2.40
CA GLU A 56 -12.79 -4.70 -3.86
C GLU A 56 -12.32 -3.33 -4.37
N GLY A 57 -12.40 -2.27 -3.54
CA GLY A 57 -11.81 -0.98 -3.87
C GLY A 57 -10.32 -1.06 -4.21
N HIS A 58 -9.53 -1.92 -3.55
CA HIS A 58 -8.11 -2.10 -3.89
C HIS A 58 -7.90 -2.65 -5.30
N ILE A 59 -8.80 -3.52 -5.77
CA ILE A 59 -8.76 -4.04 -7.15
C ILE A 59 -9.07 -2.91 -8.14
N LYS A 60 -10.05 -2.06 -7.82
CA LYS A 60 -10.36 -0.86 -8.63
C LYS A 60 -9.19 0.14 -8.65
N GLY A 61 -8.43 0.24 -7.57
CA GLY A 61 -7.17 1.00 -7.50
C GLY A 61 -6.02 0.39 -8.33
N GLY A 62 -6.21 -0.82 -8.88
CA GLY A 62 -5.30 -1.48 -9.80
C GLY A 62 -4.50 -2.64 -9.22
N ALA A 63 -4.80 -3.08 -7.99
CA ALA A 63 -4.25 -4.34 -7.48
C ALA A 63 -4.91 -5.56 -8.18
N LYS A 64 -4.20 -6.69 -8.29
CA LYS A 64 -4.74 -7.92 -8.89
C LYS A 64 -5.45 -8.80 -7.87
N LYS A 65 -4.99 -8.81 -6.62
CA LYS A 65 -5.49 -9.65 -5.54
C LYS A 65 -5.45 -8.91 -4.20
N VAL A 66 -6.37 -9.26 -3.32
CA VAL A 66 -6.48 -8.73 -1.95
C VAL A 66 -6.57 -9.89 -0.98
N VAL A 67 -5.83 -9.80 0.13
CA VAL A 67 -5.91 -10.72 1.28
C VAL A 67 -6.33 -9.91 2.50
N ILE A 68 -7.44 -10.29 3.12
CA ILE A 68 -7.94 -9.67 4.35
C ILE A 68 -7.33 -10.43 5.54
N SER A 69 -6.74 -9.71 6.50
CA SER A 69 -6.06 -10.29 7.69
C SER A 69 -6.99 -10.49 8.87
#